data_AF-U5T4J3-F1
#
_entry.id   AF-U5T4J3-F1
#
_cell.length_a   1.000
_cell.length_b   1.000
_cell.length_c   1.000
_cell.angle_alpha   90.00
_cell.angle_beta   90.00
_cell.angle_gamma   90.00
#
_symmetry.space_group_name_H-M   'P 1'
#
loop_
_entity.id
_entity.type
_entity.pdbx_description
1 polymer ?
#
loop_
_entity_poly.entity_id
_entity_poly.type
_entity_poly.pdbx_seq_one_letter_code
_entity_poly.pdbx_strand_id
1 'polypeptide(L)' 'MSDSSGREAVLRKEGDHLIIEPVTKKGLIDVLAELEDLEMEFPDVDERLPAAENVTL' A
#
# COMPACT_ATOMS: atom_id res chain seq x y z
N MET A 1 -17.67 -8.75 5.67
CA MET A 1 -16.32 -8.63 5.09
C MET A 1 -15.62 -9.96 5.30
N SER A 2 -15.47 -10.75 4.24
CA SER A 2 -14.73 -12.02 4.32
C SER A 2 -13.30 -11.76 3.90
N ASP A 3 -12.36 -11.88 4.84
CA ASP A 3 -10.95 -11.98 4.52
C ASP A 3 -10.72 -13.26 3.71
N SER A 4 -10.21 -13.13 2.49
CA SER A 4 -9.75 -14.27 1.71
C SER A 4 -8.25 -14.09 1.53
N SER A 5 -7.50 -14.65 2.46
CA SER A 5 -6.11 -14.99 2.25
C SER A 5 -6.05 -16.12 1.19
N GLY A 6 -5.43 -15.84 0.04
CA GLY A 6 -5.12 -16.84 -1.01
C GLY A 6 -6.16 -17.02 -2.13
N ARG A 7 -6.28 -16.04 -3.05
CA ARG A 7 -7.03 -16.25 -4.31
C ARG A 7 -6.15 -16.56 -5.52
N GLU A 8 -4.87 -16.21 -5.47
CA GLU A 8 -3.94 -16.33 -6.59
C GLU A 8 -2.62 -16.94 -6.12
N ALA A 9 -2.03 -17.79 -6.96
CA ALA A 9 -0.77 -18.46 -6.71
C ALA A 9 0.04 -18.59 -8.01
N VAL A 10 1.36 -18.54 -7.88
CA VAL A 10 2.30 -18.87 -8.96
C VAL A 10 2.62 -20.36 -8.87
N LEU A 11 2.46 -21.07 -9.98
CA LEU A 11 2.80 -22.50 -10.09
C LEU A 11 4.06 -22.66 -10.95
N ARG A 12 5.03 -23.41 -10.44
CA ARG A 12 6.22 -23.81 -11.22
C ARG A 12 6.61 -25.25 -10.96
N LYS A 13 7.13 -25.94 -11.98
CA LYS A 13 7.66 -27.31 -11.87
C LYS A 13 9.17 -27.27 -11.67
N GLU A 14 9.65 -27.91 -10.61
CA GLU A 14 11.07 -28.09 -10.32
C GLU A 14 11.39 -29.59 -10.26
N GLY A 15 11.97 -30.12 -11.34
CA GLY A 15 12.16 -31.57 -11.49
C GLY A 15 10.82 -32.29 -11.41
N ASP A 16 10.66 -33.18 -10.42
CA ASP A 16 9.43 -33.94 -10.18
C ASP A 16 8.50 -33.29 -9.15
N HIS A 17 8.82 -32.07 -8.69
CA HIS A 17 8.03 -31.35 -7.71
C HIS A 17 7.21 -30.23 -8.37
N LEU A 18 5.99 -30.04 -7.87
CA LEU A 18 5.17 -28.86 -8.14
C LEU A 18 5.32 -27.89 -6.98
N ILE A 19 5.82 -26.68 -7.27
CA ILE A 19 5.94 -25.60 -6.30
C ILE A 19 4.73 -24.67 -6.47
N ILE A 20 4.10 -24.32 -5.35
CA ILE A 20 2.94 -23.44 -5.28
C ILE A 20 3.29 -22.32 -4.30
N GLU A 21 3.39 -21.10 -4.79
CA GLU A 21 3.67 -19.92 -3.98
C GLU A 21 2.47 -18.96 -4.01
N PRO A 22 2.04 -18.42 -2.87
CA PRO A 22 0.98 -17.42 -2.86
C PRO A 22 1.45 -16.16 -3.60
N VAL A 23 0.57 -15.55 -4.39
CA VAL A 23 0.84 -14.22 -4.90
C VAL A 23 0.81 -13.24 -3.73
N THR A 24 1.93 -12.57 -3.49
CA THR A 24 1.99 -11.47 -2.54
C THR A 24 1.15 -10.32 -3.08
N LYS A 25 0.21 -9.82 -2.26
CA LYS A 25 -0.50 -8.58 -2.59
C LYS A 25 0.52 -7.45 -2.75
N LYS A 26 0.24 -6.51 -3.66
CA LYS A 26 1.01 -5.27 -3.83
C LYS A 26 1.31 -4.64 -2.47
N GLY A 27 2.57 -4.30 -2.23
CA GLY A 27 2.96 -3.57 -1.04
C GLY A 27 2.42 -2.13 -1.11
N LEU A 28 2.45 -1.41 0.02
CA LEU A 28 2.05 0.00 0.04
C LEU A 28 2.79 0.82 -1.02
N ILE A 29 4.08 0.53 -1.24
CA ILE A 29 4.89 1.20 -2.26
C ILE A 29 4.36 0.97 -3.67
N ASP A 30 4.04 -0.28 -4.02
CA ASP A 30 3.49 -0.62 -5.33
C ASP A 30 2.13 0.07 -5.57
N VAL A 31 1.31 0.17 -4.51
CA VAL A 31 0.03 0.89 -4.58
C VAL A 31 0.24 2.40 -4.79
N LEU A 32 1.17 3.02 -4.06
CA LEU A 32 1.45 4.46 -4.19
C LEU A 32 2.04 4.80 -5.57
N ALA A 33 2.86 3.91 -6.14
CA ALA A 33 3.47 4.12 -7.45
C ALA A 33 2.47 4.10 -8.62
N GLU A 34 1.28 3.53 -8.40
CA GLU A 34 0.20 3.43 -9.39
C GLU A 34 -0.86 4.52 -9.24
N LEU A 35 -0.75 5.39 -8.24
CA LEU A 35 -1.68 6.51 -8.07
C LEU A 35 -1.49 7.52 -9.21
N GLU A 36 -2.60 7.88 -9.85
CA GLU A 36 -2.65 8.98 -10.79
C GLU A 36 -2.47 10.31 -10.06
N ASP A 37 -1.98 11.32 -10.79
CA ASP A 37 -1.88 12.68 -10.27
C ASP A 37 -3.27 13.20 -9.89
N LEU A 38 -3.35 13.87 -8.74
CA LEU A 38 -4.57 14.53 -8.30
C LEU A 38 -4.65 15.91 -8.94
N GLU A 39 -5.70 16.15 -9.74
CA GLU A 39 -5.95 17.46 -10.37
C GLU A 39 -6.43 18.54 -9.38
N MET A 40 -6.66 18.17 -8.12
CA MET A 40 -7.13 19.07 -7.08
C MET A 40 -5.98 19.66 -6.27
N GLU A 41 -6.07 20.95 -5.98
CA GLU A 41 -5.21 21.58 -4.98
C GLU A 41 -5.48 20.97 -3.60
N PHE A 42 -4.41 20.67 -2.87
CA PHE A 42 -4.53 20.25 -1.49
C PHE A 42 -5.00 21.44 -0.65
N PRO A 43 -6.00 21.25 0.24
CA PRO A 43 -6.42 22.31 1.14
C PRO A 43 -5.28 22.64 2.11
N ASP A 44 -5.25 23.88 2.60
CA ASP A 44 -4.39 24.24 3.72
C ASP A 44 -4.86 23.50 4.98
N VAL A 45 -4.12 22.46 5.36
CA VAL A 45 -4.43 21.65 6.55
C VAL A 45 -4.16 22.41 7.85
N ASP A 46 -3.34 23.46 7.78
CA ASP A 46 -2.93 24.27 8.91
C ASP A 46 -3.89 25.44 9.17
N GLU A 47 -4.83 25.74 8.26
CA GLU A 47 -5.77 26.88 8.35
C GLU A 47 -6.51 26.94 9.69
N ARG A 48 -6.81 25.77 10.26
CA ARG A 48 -7.56 25.64 11.52
C ARG A 48 -6.68 25.23 12.71
N LEU A 49 -5.38 25.10 12.51
CA LEU A 49 -4.49 24.75 13.61
C LEU A 49 -4.26 25.98 14.50
N PRO A 50 -4.20 25.78 15.83
CA PRO A 50 -3.72 26.83 16.71
C PRO A 50 -2.25 27.16 16.37
N ALA A 51 -1.81 28.35 16.76
CA ALA A 51 -0.41 28.73 16.63
C ALA A 51 0.50 27.66 17.28
N ALA A 52 1.56 27.27 16.58
CA ALA A 52 2.51 26.29 17.09
C ALA A 52 3.10 26.74 18.43
N GLU A 53 3.12 25.83 19.39
CA GLU A 53 3.76 26.08 20.68
C GLU A 53 5.27 25.87 20.57
N ASN A 54 6.04 26.75 21.21
CA ASN A 54 7.48 26.52 21.36
C ASN A 54 7.70 25.36 22.32
N VAL A 55 8.30 24.27 21.83
CA VAL A 55 8.70 23.14 22.67
C VAL A 55 10.13 23.39 23.17
N THR A 56 10.35 23.30 24.49
CA THR A 56 11.70 23.33 25.06
C THR A 56 12.21 21.90 25.13
N LEU A 57 13.37 21.62 24.53
CA LEU A 57 14.05 20.31 24.59
C LEU A 57 14.75 20.10 25.93
#